data_AF-A0A2D4ILQ4-F1
#
_entry.id   AF-A0A2D4ILQ4-F1
#
_cell.length_a   1.000
_cell.length_b   1.000
_cell.length_c   1.000
_cell.angle_alpha   90.00
_cell.angle_beta   90.00
_cell.angle_gamma   90.00
#
_symmetry.space_group_name_H-M   'P 1'
#
loop_
_entity.id
_entity.type
_entity.pdbx_description
1 polymer ?
#
loop_
_entity_poly.entity_id
_entity_poly.type
_entity_poly.pdbx_seq_one_letter_code
_entity_poly.pdbx_strand_id
1 'polypeptide(L)'
;MASWNGSNSADRRRTGERRRSSQEMTSEDLVAEQTEEVFQSYAFHRYQQEQEQTEGDVPIDPEIAAIQQEPNSINNQVGRRLAIIADDINARYDKEFSEMLKSLQPSKDNAYEYFTRIASR
;
A
#
# COMPACT_ATOMS: atom_id res chain seq x y z
N MET A 1 25.34 -18.25 -64.47
CA MET A 1 25.65 -17.74 -63.12
C MET A 1 24.80 -16.50 -62.89
N ALA A 2 23.70 -16.63 -62.15
CA ALA A 2 22.90 -15.49 -61.70
C ALA A 2 22.72 -15.66 -60.18
N SER A 3 23.36 -14.78 -59.42
CA SER A 3 23.34 -14.80 -57.96
C SER A 3 22.06 -14.13 -57.47
N TRP A 4 21.19 -14.91 -56.85
CA TRP A 4 20.14 -14.43 -55.95
C TRP A 4 20.81 -13.97 -54.65
N ASN A 5 20.54 -12.74 -54.22
CA ASN A 5 20.93 -12.29 -52.89
C ASN A 5 19.74 -11.63 -52.18
N GLY A 6 19.22 -12.36 -51.18
CA GLY A 6 19.03 -11.86 -49.83
C GLY A 6 17.90 -10.87 -49.58
N SER A 7 16.73 -11.40 -49.25
CA SER A 7 15.71 -10.75 -48.42
C SER A 7 16.29 -10.26 -47.10
N ASN A 8 16.04 -9.00 -46.72
CA ASN A 8 16.00 -8.61 -45.30
C ASN A 8 15.14 -7.36 -45.08
N SER A 9 13.82 -7.52 -45.24
CA SER A 9 12.83 -6.59 -44.68
C SER A 9 12.48 -7.04 -43.27
N ALA A 10 13.42 -6.89 -42.33
CA ALA A 10 13.21 -7.23 -40.93
C ALA A 10 14.01 -6.29 -40.01
N ASP A 11 13.92 -4.97 -40.21
CA ASP A 11 14.59 -4.02 -39.31
C ASP A 11 13.80 -2.73 -39.02
N ARG A 12 12.47 -2.77 -39.13
CA ARG A 12 11.59 -1.63 -38.77
C ARG A 12 10.61 -1.94 -37.65
N ARG A 13 10.95 -2.82 -36.72
CA ARG A 13 10.11 -3.13 -35.54
C ARG A 13 10.89 -3.23 -34.23
N ARG A 14 11.92 -2.40 -34.02
CA ARG A 14 12.72 -2.44 -32.77
C ARG A 14 13.19 -1.10 -32.23
N THR A 15 12.44 -0.02 -32.46
CA THR A 15 12.82 1.32 -31.97
C THR A 15 11.67 2.15 -31.37
N GLY A 16 10.54 1.52 -31.04
CA GLY A 16 9.42 2.18 -30.35
C GLY A 16 9.31 1.90 -28.84
N GLU A 17 9.70 0.71 -28.39
CA GLU A 17 9.38 0.25 -27.01
C GLU A 17 10.48 0.58 -25.98
N ARG A 18 11.66 1.03 -26.41
CA ARG A 18 12.77 1.35 -25.51
C ARG A 18 12.76 2.79 -24.98
N ARG A 19 11.79 3.61 -25.38
CA ARG A 19 11.68 5.03 -24.98
C ARG A 19 10.63 5.32 -23.91
N ARG A 20 10.01 4.29 -23.32
CA ARG A 20 9.19 4.43 -22.10
C ARG A 20 9.96 4.10 -20.81
N SER A 21 11.25 3.73 -20.90
CA SER A 21 11.99 3.12 -19.80
C SER A 21 12.89 4.06 -18.98
N SER A 22 12.75 5.39 -19.11
CA SER A 22 13.58 6.32 -18.32
C SER A 22 12.87 7.65 -18.07
N GLN A 23 11.64 7.60 -17.54
CA GLN A 23 11.18 8.73 -16.74
C GLN A 23 11.92 8.58 -15.40
N GLU A 24 12.84 9.51 -15.10
CA GLU A 24 13.41 9.62 -13.76
C GLU A 24 12.26 9.78 -12.78
N MET A 25 12.16 8.86 -11.82
CA MET A 25 11.15 8.95 -10.77
C MET A 25 11.44 10.19 -9.92
N THR A 26 10.41 10.98 -9.66
CA THR A 26 10.55 12.10 -8.73
C THR A 26 10.65 11.58 -7.30
N SER A 27 11.12 12.42 -6.38
CA SER A 27 11.10 12.07 -4.96
C SER A 27 9.69 11.79 -4.44
N GLU A 28 8.65 12.38 -5.03
CA GLU A 28 7.25 12.15 -4.67
C GLU A 28 6.81 10.74 -5.10
N ASP A 29 7.16 10.34 -6.34
CA ASP A 29 6.84 9.00 -6.86
C ASP A 29 7.47 7.90 -6.00
N LEU A 30 8.72 8.10 -5.54
CA LEU A 30 9.40 7.17 -4.64
C LEU A 30 8.70 7.04 -3.29
N VAL A 31 8.25 8.16 -2.70
CA VAL A 31 7.53 8.14 -1.43
C VAL A 31 6.16 7.47 -1.60
N ALA A 32 5.47 7.72 -2.72
CA ALA A 32 4.21 7.08 -3.03
C ALA A 32 4.36 5.55 -3.10
N GLU A 33 5.40 5.05 -3.78
CA GLU A 33 5.69 3.60 -3.83
C GLU A 33 6.06 3.03 -2.46
N GLN A 34 6.87 3.74 -1.67
CA GLN A 34 7.27 3.30 -0.32
C GLN A 34 6.09 3.26 0.66
N THR A 35 5.07 4.11 0.44
CA THR A 35 3.92 4.24 1.35
C THR A 35 3.15 2.93 1.48
N GLU A 36 3.07 2.13 0.43
CA GLU A 36 2.37 0.85 0.47
C GLU A 36 2.97 -0.09 1.54
N GLU A 37 4.29 -0.28 1.51
CA GLU A 37 4.98 -1.15 2.47
C GLU A 37 4.89 -0.60 3.91
N VAL A 38 5.01 0.72 4.07
CA VAL A 38 4.84 1.38 5.37
C VAL A 38 3.43 1.14 5.92
N PHE A 39 2.39 1.31 5.10
CA PHE A 39 1.01 1.14 5.51
C PHE A 39 0.69 -0.33 5.86
N GLN A 40 1.16 -1.29 5.05
CA GLN A 40 1.00 -2.71 5.32
C GLN A 40 1.64 -3.12 6.65
N SER A 41 2.86 -2.64 6.93
CA SER A 41 3.53 -2.89 8.20
C SER A 41 2.83 -2.23 9.39
N TYR A 42 2.35 -0.99 9.21
CA TYR A 42 1.56 -0.28 10.22
C TYR A 42 0.29 -1.07 10.58
N ALA A 43 -0.51 -1.46 9.57
CA ALA A 43 -1.76 -2.18 9.76
C ALA A 43 -1.53 -3.52 10.48
N PHE A 44 -0.52 -4.28 10.04
CA PHE A 44 -0.16 -5.56 10.66
C PHE A 44 0.18 -5.41 12.15
N HIS A 45 1.09 -4.49 12.48
CA HIS A 45 1.51 -4.31 13.88
C HIS A 45 0.42 -3.72 14.76
N ARG A 46 -0.41 -2.82 14.23
CA ARG A 46 -1.55 -2.28 14.95
C ARG A 46 -2.56 -3.37 15.31
N TYR A 47 -2.89 -4.22 14.33
CA TYR A 47 -3.80 -5.33 14.52
C TYR A 47 -3.27 -6.37 15.53
N GLN A 48 -1.96 -6.67 15.49
CA GLN A 48 -1.34 -7.53 16.51
C GLN A 48 -1.46 -6.95 17.93
N GLN A 49 -1.22 -5.64 18.09
CA GLN A 49 -1.36 -4.97 19.39
C GLN A 49 -2.81 -5.03 19.91
N GLU A 50 -3.80 -4.80 19.04
CA GLU A 50 -5.22 -4.89 19.42
C GLU A 50 -5.61 -6.30 19.86
N GLN A 51 -5.09 -7.32 19.19
CA GLN A 51 -5.29 -8.72 19.57
C GLN A 51 -4.67 -9.04 20.94
N GLU A 52 -3.48 -8.51 21.21
CA GLU A 52 -2.81 -8.68 22.51
C GLU A 52 -3.53 -7.92 23.63
N GLN A 53 -4.01 -6.70 23.36
CA GLN A 53 -4.69 -5.84 24.35
C GLN A 53 -6.11 -6.33 24.69
N THR A 54 -6.81 -6.91 23.72
CA THR A 54 -8.20 -7.34 23.88
C THR A 54 -8.32 -8.85 24.16
N GLU A 55 -7.19 -9.50 24.48
CA GLU A 55 -7.10 -10.95 24.75
C GLU A 55 -7.77 -11.83 23.67
N GLY A 56 -7.74 -11.39 22.41
CA GLY A 56 -8.32 -12.12 21.27
C GLY A 56 -9.82 -11.91 21.02
N ASP A 57 -10.45 -10.91 21.63
CA ASP A 57 -11.86 -10.54 21.33
C ASP A 57 -12.01 -9.85 19.95
N VAL A 58 -10.90 -9.42 19.32
CA VAL A 58 -10.93 -8.85 17.98
C VAL A 58 -11.01 -9.99 16.94
N PRO A 59 -12.02 -9.98 16.05
CA PRO A 59 -12.15 -11.01 15.02
C PRO A 59 -10.90 -11.13 14.16
N ILE A 60 -10.59 -12.36 13.74
CA ILE A 60 -9.43 -12.58 12.88
C ILE A 60 -9.67 -11.95 11.51
N ASP A 61 -8.89 -10.93 11.16
CA ASP A 61 -8.84 -10.38 9.81
C ASP A 61 -7.82 -11.18 8.97
N PRO A 62 -8.27 -11.99 7.98
CA PRO A 62 -7.37 -12.82 7.19
C PRO A 62 -6.51 -12.01 6.21
N GLU A 63 -6.98 -10.83 5.78
CA GLU A 63 -6.22 -9.97 4.86
C GLU A 63 -5.01 -9.38 5.59
N ILE A 64 -5.22 -8.87 6.81
CA ILE A 64 -4.14 -8.30 7.63
C ILE A 64 -3.19 -9.40 8.14
N ALA A 65 -3.73 -10.55 8.58
CA ALA A 65 -2.92 -11.65 9.09
C ALA A 65 -2.01 -12.29 8.02
N ALA A 66 -2.38 -12.18 6.74
CA ALA A 66 -1.62 -12.73 5.62
C ALA A 66 -0.51 -11.77 5.10
N ILE A 67 -0.41 -10.55 5.61
CA ILE A 67 0.61 -9.58 5.16
C ILE A 67 2.01 -10.12 5.47
N GLN A 68 2.81 -10.31 4.42
CA GLN A 68 4.21 -10.68 4.55
C GLN A 68 5.02 -9.47 5.01
N GLN A 69 5.76 -9.63 6.10
CA GLN A 69 6.63 -8.59 6.65
C GLN A 69 8.07 -8.83 6.18
N GLU A 70 8.78 -7.75 5.84
CA GLU A 70 10.21 -7.74 5.55
C GLU A 70 10.95 -7.02 6.71
N PRO A 71 11.37 -7.73 7.77
CA PRO A 71 11.78 -7.10 9.04
C PRO A 71 13.01 -6.19 8.93
N ASN A 72 13.82 -6.41 7.90
CA ASN A 72 15.05 -5.66 7.65
C ASN A 72 14.82 -4.43 6.76
N SER A 73 13.63 -4.25 6.19
CA SER A 73 13.29 -3.08 5.39
C SER A 73 13.14 -1.84 6.28
N ILE A 74 13.59 -0.70 5.75
CA ILE A 74 13.43 0.60 6.41
C ILE A 74 11.94 0.94 6.52
N ASN A 75 11.16 0.69 5.45
CA ASN A 75 9.74 1.01 5.41
C ASN A 75 8.96 0.18 6.43
N ASN A 76 9.31 -1.10 6.60
CA ASN A 76 8.75 -1.96 7.64
C ASN A 76 9.03 -1.42 9.04
N GLN A 77 10.28 -1.02 9.32
CA GLN A 77 10.64 -0.42 10.60
C GLN A 77 9.87 0.89 10.85
N VAL A 78 9.65 1.70 9.81
CA VAL A 78 8.85 2.92 9.90
C VAL A 78 7.40 2.59 10.22
N GLY A 79 6.76 1.67 9.49
CA GLY A 79 5.37 1.26 9.74
C GLY A 79 5.16 0.72 11.15
N ARG A 80 6.05 -0.16 11.61
CA ARG A 80 6.06 -0.66 12.99
C ARG A 80 6.19 0.46 14.02
N ARG A 81 7.10 1.42 13.80
CA ARG A 81 7.30 2.55 14.71
C ARG A 81 6.06 3.43 14.76
N LEU A 82 5.41 3.69 13.62
CA LEU A 82 4.15 4.42 13.54
C LEU A 82 3.07 3.72 14.36
N ALA A 83 2.94 2.39 14.28
CA ALA A 83 1.95 1.65 15.07
C ALA A 83 2.18 1.81 16.58
N ILE A 84 3.44 1.74 17.03
CA ILE A 84 3.81 1.91 18.44
C ILE A 84 3.48 3.32 18.96
N ILE A 85 3.84 4.37 18.21
CA ILE A 85 3.65 5.75 18.69
C ILE A 85 2.20 6.22 18.54
N ALA A 86 1.46 5.63 17.59
CA ALA A 86 0.09 5.99 17.33
C ALA A 86 -0.86 5.44 18.40
N ASP A 87 -0.47 4.48 19.22
CA ASP A 87 -1.38 3.84 20.20
C ASP A 87 -2.04 4.86 21.16
N ASP A 88 -1.23 5.70 21.81
CA ASP A 88 -1.71 6.76 22.71
C ASP A 88 -2.56 7.84 22.00
N ILE A 89 -2.25 8.11 20.73
CA ILE A 89 -2.97 9.11 19.93
C ILE A 89 -4.30 8.52 19.47
N ASN A 90 -4.28 7.31 18.93
CA ASN A 90 -5.44 6.56 18.46
C ASN A 90 -6.43 6.33 19.60
N ALA A 91 -5.97 5.98 20.81
CA ALA A 91 -6.84 5.80 21.97
C ALA A 91 -7.73 7.02 22.28
N ARG A 92 -7.27 8.24 21.97
CA ARG A 92 -8.06 9.47 22.18
C ARG A 92 -9.17 9.64 21.15
N TYR A 93 -8.97 9.13 19.95
CA TYR A 93 -9.92 9.25 18.84
C TYR A 93 -10.73 7.98 18.59
N ASP A 94 -10.39 6.87 19.26
CA ASP A 94 -10.98 5.55 19.02
C ASP A 94 -12.51 5.57 19.12
N LYS A 95 -13.05 6.24 20.14
CA LYS A 95 -14.49 6.40 20.32
C LYS A 95 -15.14 7.18 19.16
N GLU A 96 -14.55 8.31 18.76
CA GLU A 96 -15.08 9.13 17.66
C GLU A 96 -15.02 8.38 16.33
N PHE A 97 -13.91 7.72 16.02
CA PHE A 97 -13.79 6.90 14.81
C PHE A 97 -14.74 5.71 14.81
N SER A 98 -14.91 5.03 15.95
CA SER A 98 -15.87 3.93 16.10
C SER A 98 -17.32 4.39 15.88
N GLU A 99 -17.73 5.52 16.45
CA GLU A 99 -19.06 6.10 16.23
C GLU A 99 -19.24 6.54 14.76
N MET A 100 -18.20 7.14 14.18
CA MET A 100 -18.19 7.53 12.76
C MET A 100 -18.38 6.31 11.86
N LEU A 101 -17.60 5.25 12.03
CA LEU A 101 -17.69 4.02 11.23
C LEU A 101 -19.07 3.35 11.34
N LYS A 102 -19.67 3.33 12.54
CA LYS A 102 -21.04 2.82 12.75
C LYS A 102 -22.09 3.64 11.98
N SER A 103 -21.90 4.96 11.89
CA SER A 103 -22.82 5.84 11.16
C SER A 103 -22.65 5.76 9.64
N LEU A 104 -21.40 5.64 9.16
CA LEU A 104 -21.08 5.61 7.74
C LEU A 104 -21.40 4.27 7.09
N GLN A 105 -21.30 3.17 7.85
CA GLN A 105 -21.48 1.79 7.38
C GLN A 105 -20.73 1.54 6.06
N PRO A 106 -19.39 1.65 6.08
CA PRO A 106 -18.60 1.51 4.88
C PRO A 106 -18.77 0.12 4.26
N SER A 107 -18.92 0.09 2.94
CA SER A 107 -18.98 -1.09 2.10
C SER A 107 -18.00 -0.94 0.95
N LYS A 108 -17.77 -2.03 0.19
CA LYS A 108 -16.89 -1.99 -0.99
C LYS A 108 -17.31 -0.93 -2.02
N ASP A 109 -18.60 -0.58 -2.06
CA ASP A 109 -19.16 0.37 -3.02
C ASP A 109 -18.96 1.84 -2.61
N ASN A 110 -18.83 2.14 -1.30
CA ASN A 110 -18.77 3.50 -0.79
C ASN A 110 -17.48 3.85 -0.01
N ALA A 111 -16.64 2.87 0.29
CA ALA A 111 -15.43 3.07 1.10
C ALA A 111 -14.46 4.08 0.49
N TYR A 112 -14.30 4.07 -0.84
CA TYR A 112 -13.44 5.03 -1.54
C TYR A 112 -13.92 6.47 -1.34
N GLU A 113 -15.22 6.73 -1.53
CA GLU A 113 -15.79 8.07 -1.37
C GLU A 113 -15.61 8.60 0.06
N TYR A 114 -15.92 7.75 1.05
CA TYR A 114 -15.75 8.14 2.45
C TYR A 114 -14.29 8.35 2.82
N PHE A 115 -13.38 7.48 2.37
CA PHE A 115 -11.95 7.63 2.61
C PHE A 115 -11.44 8.96 2.07
N THR A 116 -11.73 9.27 0.80
CA THR A 116 -11.32 10.54 0.18
C THR A 116 -11.90 11.74 0.92
N ARG A 117 -13.19 11.70 1.29
CA ARG A 117 -13.86 12.80 2.00
C ARG A 117 -13.26 13.06 3.38
N ILE A 118 -12.88 12.02 4.11
CA ILE A 118 -12.27 12.11 5.43
C ILE A 118 -10.82 12.58 5.31
N ALA A 119 -10.03 11.98 4.42
CA ALA A 119 -8.61 12.31 4.25
C ALA A 119 -8.36 13.70 3.66
N SER A 120 -9.35 14.28 2.97
CA SER A 120 -9.23 15.64 2.39
C SER A 120 -9.59 16.77 3.37
N ARG A 121 -10.03 16.46 4.59
CA ARG A 121 -10.41 17.45 5.62
C ARG A 121 -9.28 17.71 6.59
#